data_AF-A0A249PEL3-F1
#
_entry.id   AF-A0A249PEL3-F1
#
_cell.length_a   1.000
_cell.length_b   1.000
_cell.length_c   1.000
_cell.angle_alpha   90.00
_cell.angle_beta   90.00
_cell.angle_gamma   90.00
#
_symmetry.space_group_name_H-M   'P 1'
#
loop_
_entity.id
_entity.type
_entity.pdbx_description
1 polymer ?
#
loop_
_entity_poly.entity_id
_entity_poly.type
_entity_poly.pdbx_seq_one_letter_code
_entity_poly.pdbx_strand_id
1 'polypeptide(L)'
;MSLISLAGELTETGHRLIQRVYYADTDFSGLVYHARYLHFMERARTDYLRLLGVEQASLAIEGDSEGLVFVVHRMEIDFKTPARMDDVLTIETVTDKAGGAKMVLHQQIRRGDALLIAAKVIIAVINGQGRPRRLPEALAAKFLAAQTAAA
;
A
#
# COMPACT_ATOMS: atom_id res chain seq x y z
N MET A 1 -22.63 7.33 -15.95
CA MET A 1 -22.27 7.24 -14.52
C MET A 1 -20.82 6.80 -14.44
N SER A 2 -19.94 7.62 -13.87
CA SER A 2 -18.57 7.20 -13.56
C SER A 2 -18.65 6.12 -12.48
N LEU A 3 -18.13 4.93 -12.75
CA LEU A 3 -18.02 3.88 -11.74
C LEU A 3 -16.98 4.32 -10.71
N ILE A 4 -17.34 4.27 -9.43
CA ILE A 4 -16.39 4.49 -8.34
C ILE A 4 -15.52 3.24 -8.25
N SER A 5 -14.22 3.39 -8.46
CA SER A 5 -13.26 2.31 -8.24
C SER A 5 -13.06 2.11 -6.74
N LEU A 6 -13.39 0.92 -6.23
CA LEU A 6 -13.09 0.54 -4.84
C LEU A 6 -11.58 0.50 -4.56
N ALA A 7 -10.80 0.21 -5.60
CA ALA A 7 -9.35 0.17 -5.51
C ALA A 7 -8.71 1.58 -5.53
N GLY A 8 -9.51 2.65 -5.59
CA GLY A 8 -9.00 4.01 -5.74
C GLY A 8 -8.49 4.27 -7.16
N GLU A 9 -7.43 5.06 -7.27
CA GLU A 9 -6.87 5.52 -8.55
C GLU A 9 -5.34 5.46 -8.58
N LEU A 10 -4.79 5.27 -9.78
CA LEU A 10 -3.37 5.53 -10.03
C LEU A 10 -3.18 7.04 -10.15
N THR A 11 -2.13 7.56 -9.53
CA THR A 11 -1.71 8.96 -9.63
C THR A 11 -0.43 9.03 -10.45
N GLU A 12 0.01 10.25 -10.78
CA GLU A 12 1.28 10.49 -11.48
C GLU A 12 2.51 9.91 -10.77
N THR A 13 2.41 9.73 -9.44
CA THR A 13 3.51 9.28 -8.58
C THR A 13 3.25 7.91 -7.93
N GLY A 14 2.10 7.28 -8.16
CA GLY A 14 1.76 6.00 -7.54
C GLY A 14 0.26 5.74 -7.46
N HIS A 15 -0.27 5.69 -6.24
CA HIS A 15 -1.64 5.28 -5.96
C HIS A 15 -2.28 6.08 -4.84
N ARG A 16 -3.60 6.24 -4.93
CA ARG A 16 -4.43 6.88 -3.91
C ARG A 16 -5.67 6.04 -3.60
N LEU A 17 -5.90 5.77 -2.32
CA LEU A 17 -7.11 5.14 -1.79
C LEU A 17 -7.83 6.08 -0.83
N ILE A 18 -9.17 6.10 -0.90
CA ILE A 18 -10.02 6.85 0.04
C ILE A 18 -10.65 5.89 1.04
N GLN A 19 -10.54 6.20 2.34
CA GLN A 19 -11.09 5.38 3.41
C GLN A 19 -11.78 6.26 4.46
N ARG A 20 -13.03 5.95 4.79
CA ARG A 20 -13.69 6.51 5.97
C ARG A 20 -13.26 5.76 7.23
N VAL A 21 -13.03 6.50 8.30
CA VAL A 21 -12.83 5.96 9.65
C VAL A 21 -14.18 5.54 10.23
N TYR A 22 -14.27 4.28 10.67
CA TYR A 22 -15.46 3.75 11.33
C TYR A 22 -15.22 3.56 12.83
N TYR A 23 -16.31 3.30 13.57
CA TYR A 23 -16.25 3.11 15.02
C TYR A 23 -15.26 2.01 15.43
N ALA A 24 -15.21 0.92 14.64
CA ALA A 24 -14.28 -0.20 14.85
C ALA A 24 -12.80 0.17 14.65
N ASP A 25 -12.50 1.35 14.10
CA ASP A 25 -11.14 1.86 13.96
C ASP A 25 -10.69 2.69 15.18
N THR A 26 -11.60 3.01 16.10
CA THR A 26 -11.35 3.88 17.26
C THR A 26 -11.12 3.09 18.55
N ASP A 27 -10.45 3.69 19.54
CA ASP A 27 -10.30 3.15 20.89
C ASP A 27 -10.89 4.09 21.97
N PHE A 28 -10.67 3.74 23.25
CA PHE A 28 -11.22 4.48 24.40
C PHE A 28 -10.78 5.96 24.46
N SER A 29 -9.74 6.34 23.73
CA SER A 29 -9.30 7.74 23.62
C SER A 29 -10.20 8.60 22.73
N GLY A 30 -11.12 7.98 21.97
CA GLY A 30 -11.92 8.66 20.95
C GLY A 30 -11.14 8.99 19.67
N LEU A 31 -9.92 8.48 19.54
CA LEU A 31 -9.07 8.60 18.36
C LEU A 31 -8.96 7.24 17.64
N VAL A 32 -8.46 7.25 16.42
CA VAL A 32 -8.09 6.01 15.73
C VAL A 32 -6.97 5.28 16.49
N TYR A 33 -7.20 4.00 16.79
CA TYR A 33 -6.20 3.16 17.43
C TYR A 33 -4.98 3.01 16.53
N HIS A 34 -3.78 3.23 17.08
CA HIS A 34 -2.54 3.33 16.29
C HIS A 34 -2.31 2.14 15.33
N ALA A 35 -2.68 0.91 15.71
CA ALA A 35 -2.52 -0.26 14.85
C ALA A 35 -3.45 -0.24 13.63
N ARG A 36 -4.58 0.46 13.67
CA ARG A 36 -5.54 0.55 12.55
C ARG A 36 -4.95 1.26 11.33
N TYR A 37 -4.00 2.17 11.55
CA TYR A 37 -3.25 2.78 10.44
C TYR A 37 -2.47 1.74 9.61
N LEU A 38 -2.02 0.63 10.21
CA LEU A 38 -1.41 -0.48 9.47
C LEU A 38 -2.40 -1.14 8.51
N HIS A 39 -3.66 -1.27 8.91
CA HIS A 39 -4.71 -1.83 8.06
C HIS A 39 -5.07 -0.89 6.91
N PHE A 40 -5.15 0.42 7.17
CA PHE A 40 -5.41 1.41 6.11
C PHE A 40 -4.29 1.40 5.07
N MET A 41 -3.04 1.36 5.52
CA MET A 41 -1.86 1.26 4.64
C MET A 41 -1.81 -0.07 3.88
N GLU A 42 -2.18 -1.19 4.51
CA GLU A 42 -2.24 -2.49 3.85
C GLU A 42 -3.28 -2.51 2.73
N ARG A 43 -4.52 -2.07 2.99
CA ARG A 43 -5.57 -1.97 1.96
C ARG A 43 -5.10 -1.16 0.77
N ALA A 44 -4.46 -0.01 1.00
CA ALA A 44 -3.92 0.80 -0.08
C ALA A 44 -2.87 0.05 -0.91
N ARG A 45 -1.95 -0.71 -0.31
CA ARG A 45 -0.97 -1.51 -1.07
C ARG A 45 -1.64 -2.64 -1.86
N THR A 46 -2.64 -3.28 -1.28
CA THR A 46 -3.40 -4.37 -1.92
C THR A 46 -4.20 -3.85 -3.11
N ASP A 47 -4.84 -2.70 -2.98
CA ASP A 47 -5.57 -2.05 -4.07
C ASP A 47 -4.65 -1.44 -5.12
N TYR A 48 -3.46 -0.98 -4.74
CA TYR A 48 -2.45 -0.56 -5.69
C TYR A 48 -2.03 -1.74 -6.59
N LEU A 49 -1.74 -2.91 -6.00
CA LEU A 49 -1.46 -4.14 -6.75
C LEU A 49 -2.58 -4.46 -7.75
N ARG A 50 -3.84 -4.35 -7.31
CA ARG A 50 -5.02 -4.57 -8.16
C ARG A 50 -5.06 -3.64 -9.36
N LEU A 51 -4.82 -2.34 -9.17
CA LEU A 51 -4.78 -1.37 -10.27
C LEU A 51 -3.59 -1.59 -11.22
N LEU A 52 -2.50 -2.19 -10.75
CA LEU A 52 -1.40 -2.64 -11.61
C LEU A 52 -1.73 -3.95 -12.36
N GLY A 53 -2.97 -4.45 -12.26
CA GLY A 53 -3.43 -5.68 -12.90
C GLY A 53 -2.84 -6.92 -12.25
N VAL A 54 -2.66 -6.89 -10.93
CA VAL A 54 -2.13 -8.00 -10.14
C VAL A 54 -3.07 -8.29 -8.98
N GLU A 55 -3.75 -9.43 -9.05
CA GLU A 55 -4.50 -9.95 -7.91
C GLU A 55 -3.53 -10.64 -6.94
N GLN A 56 -3.42 -10.10 -5.73
CA GLN A 56 -2.47 -10.59 -4.73
C GLN A 56 -2.70 -12.06 -4.37
N ALA A 57 -3.96 -12.53 -4.36
CA ALA A 57 -4.29 -13.93 -4.12
C ALA A 57 -3.77 -14.86 -5.23
N SER A 58 -3.71 -14.37 -6.46
CA SER A 58 -3.20 -15.13 -7.61
C SER A 58 -1.68 -15.22 -7.62
N LEU A 59 -0.94 -14.32 -6.98
CA LEU A 59 0.53 -14.31 -7.01
C LEU A 59 1.19 -15.57 -6.44
N ALA A 60 0.54 -16.22 -5.49
CA ALA A 60 1.03 -17.47 -4.90
C ALA A 60 0.74 -18.71 -5.78
N ILE A 61 -0.17 -18.58 -6.76
CA ILE A 61 -0.76 -19.71 -7.50
C ILE A 61 -0.44 -19.64 -9.01
N GLU A 62 -0.41 -18.44 -9.59
CA GLU A 62 -0.31 -18.22 -11.04
C GLU A 62 1.12 -17.85 -11.48
N GLY A 63 1.66 -18.60 -12.45
CA GLY A 63 2.73 -18.15 -13.34
C GLY A 63 4.16 -18.65 -13.06
N ASP A 64 4.46 -19.16 -11.86
CA ASP A 64 5.79 -19.71 -11.54
C ASP A 64 5.67 -20.81 -10.49
N SER A 65 6.30 -21.97 -10.74
CA SER A 65 6.35 -23.12 -9.82
C SER A 65 6.84 -22.79 -8.41
N GLU A 66 7.57 -21.67 -8.23
CA GLU A 66 8.04 -21.24 -6.92
C GLU A 66 7.04 -20.38 -6.13
N GLY A 67 6.03 -19.75 -6.77
CA GLY A 67 5.06 -18.83 -6.13
C GLY A 67 5.68 -17.50 -5.68
N LEU A 68 4.94 -16.39 -5.72
CA LEU A 68 5.42 -15.05 -5.35
C LEU A 68 4.66 -14.53 -4.13
N VAL A 69 5.37 -14.19 -3.05
CA VAL A 69 4.78 -13.68 -1.81
C VAL A 69 5.48 -12.40 -1.38
N PHE A 70 4.68 -11.41 -0.99
CA PHE A 70 5.15 -10.14 -0.42
C PHE A 70 4.99 -10.16 1.10
N VAL A 71 6.08 -9.92 1.83
CA VAL A 71 6.07 -9.86 3.30
C VAL A 71 6.63 -8.52 3.76
N VAL A 72 5.93 -7.83 4.65
CA VAL A 72 6.47 -6.62 5.30
C VAL A 72 7.64 -7.03 6.20
N HIS A 73 8.85 -6.65 5.82
CA HIS A 73 10.08 -6.95 6.55
C HIS A 73 10.41 -5.89 7.61
N ARG A 74 10.16 -4.62 7.28
CA ARG A 74 10.37 -3.48 8.19
C ARG A 74 9.38 -2.38 7.86
N MET A 75 8.94 -1.67 8.89
CA MET A 75 8.13 -0.47 8.75
C MET A 75 8.61 0.61 9.73
N GLU A 76 8.76 1.83 9.23
CA GLU A 76 9.06 3.04 10.03
C GLU A 76 7.85 3.96 9.91
N ILE A 77 7.29 4.41 11.04
CA ILE A 77 6.01 5.14 11.06
C ILE A 77 6.11 6.34 12.00
N ASP A 78 5.81 7.51 11.46
CA ASP A 78 5.59 8.74 12.21
C ASP A 78 4.09 8.97 12.41
N PHE A 79 3.65 9.07 13.67
CA PHE A 79 2.30 9.48 14.03
C PHE A 79 2.31 10.99 14.32
N LYS A 80 1.84 11.81 13.38
CA LYS A 80 1.94 13.28 13.46
C LYS A 80 0.69 13.91 14.06
N THR A 81 -0.49 13.56 13.54
CA THR A 81 -1.79 14.02 14.08
C THR A 81 -2.82 12.89 14.02
N PRO A 82 -3.76 12.81 14.99
CA PRO A 82 -4.72 11.71 15.03
C PRO A 82 -5.93 11.95 14.13
N ALA A 83 -6.51 10.85 13.64
CA ALA A 83 -7.83 10.80 13.01
C ALA A 83 -8.93 10.48 14.05
N ARG A 84 -10.17 10.79 13.71
CA ARG A 84 -11.37 10.52 14.50
C ARG A 84 -12.44 9.81 13.66
N MET A 85 -13.48 9.33 14.34
CA MET A 85 -14.70 8.81 13.70
C MET A 85 -15.16 9.76 12.58
N ASP A 86 -15.61 9.16 11.46
CA ASP A 86 -16.11 9.84 10.27
C ASP A 86 -15.09 10.67 9.48
N ASP A 87 -13.83 10.79 9.92
CA ASP A 87 -12.77 11.37 9.09
C ASP A 87 -12.66 10.58 7.77
N VAL A 88 -12.59 11.31 6.65
CA VAL A 88 -12.27 10.74 5.35
C VAL A 88 -10.78 10.89 5.10
N LEU A 89 -10.11 9.74 5.03
CA LEU A 89 -8.68 9.64 4.86
C LEU A 89 -8.32 9.43 3.41
N THR A 90 -7.27 10.13 2.96
CA THR A 90 -6.57 9.85 1.72
C THR A 90 -5.29 9.10 2.06
N ILE A 91 -5.16 7.88 1.56
CA ILE A 91 -3.96 7.05 1.72
C ILE A 91 -3.22 7.03 0.39
N GLU A 92 -2.04 7.62 0.38
CA GLU A 92 -1.18 7.69 -0.81
C GLU A 92 -0.06 6.67 -0.67
N THR A 93 0.20 5.92 -1.73
CA THR A 93 1.26 4.91 -1.79
C THR A 93 2.15 5.20 -2.99
N VAL A 94 3.43 5.45 -2.73
CA VAL A 94 4.46 5.73 -3.72
C VAL A 94 5.51 4.62 -3.65
N THR A 95 5.96 4.14 -4.80
CA THR A 95 7.08 3.20 -4.85
C THR A 95 8.38 4.00 -4.87
N ASP A 96 9.32 3.71 -3.97
CA ASP A 96 10.69 4.25 -4.02
C ASP A 96 11.61 3.28 -4.77
N LYS A 97 11.44 1.98 -4.50
CA LYS A 97 12.24 0.93 -5.12
C LYS A 97 11.40 -0.32 -5.37
N ALA A 98 11.55 -0.92 -6.55
CA ALA A 98 11.04 -2.24 -6.86
C ALA A 98 12.08 -3.05 -7.66
N GLY A 99 12.59 -4.15 -7.10
CA GLY A 99 13.52 -5.03 -7.82
C GLY A 99 14.42 -5.87 -6.91
N GLY A 100 15.06 -6.90 -7.47
CA GLY A 100 15.76 -7.90 -6.65
C GLY A 100 14.79 -8.59 -5.68
N ALA A 101 15.22 -8.89 -4.46
CA ALA A 101 14.37 -9.55 -3.46
C ALA A 101 13.66 -8.58 -2.49
N LYS A 102 13.53 -7.28 -2.86
CA LYS A 102 12.91 -6.28 -1.98
C LYS A 102 12.20 -5.16 -2.73
N MET A 103 11.23 -4.55 -2.07
CA MET A 103 10.62 -3.29 -2.47
C MET A 103 10.66 -2.29 -1.32
N VAL A 104 10.67 -1.01 -1.64
CA VAL A 104 10.54 0.09 -0.68
C VAL A 104 9.38 0.97 -1.15
N LEU A 105 8.43 1.20 -0.25
CA LEU A 105 7.27 2.05 -0.49
C LEU A 105 7.23 3.17 0.54
N HIS A 106 6.76 4.34 0.13
CA HIS A 106 6.36 5.42 1.02
C HIS A 106 4.84 5.48 1.06
N GLN A 107 4.29 5.59 2.26
CA GLN A 107 2.86 5.77 2.46
C GLN A 107 2.57 7.00 3.31
N GLN A 108 1.59 7.78 2.89
CA GLN A 108 1.07 8.91 3.67
C GLN A 108 -0.42 8.70 3.93
N ILE A 109 -0.87 9.08 5.11
CA ILE A 109 -2.30 9.18 5.42
C ILE A 109 -2.59 10.64 5.72
N ARG A 110 -3.56 11.19 5.00
CA ARG A 110 -3.97 12.59 5.06
C ARG A 110 -5.46 12.73 5.35
N ARG A 111 -5.84 13.83 5.99
CA ARG A 111 -7.23 14.31 6.09
C ARG A 111 -7.27 15.71 5.51
N GLY A 112 -7.78 15.83 4.28
CA GLY A 112 -7.53 17.03 3.47
C GLY A 112 -6.02 17.30 3.36
N ASP A 113 -5.61 18.53 3.67
CA ASP A 113 -4.21 18.94 3.60
C ASP A 113 -3.37 18.59 4.84
N ALA A 114 -3.99 18.06 5.90
CA ALA A 114 -3.27 17.64 7.10
C ALA A 114 -2.60 16.28 6.89
N LEU A 115 -1.29 16.21 7.13
CA LEU A 115 -0.55 14.94 7.19
C LEU A 115 -0.72 14.33 8.58
N LEU A 116 -1.30 13.13 8.64
CA LEU A 116 -1.55 12.40 9.87
C LEU A 116 -0.45 11.37 10.11
N ILE A 117 -0.18 10.53 9.11
CA ILE A 117 0.83 9.46 9.17
C ILE A 117 1.79 9.59 8.00
N ALA A 118 3.08 9.38 8.26
CA ALA A 118 4.07 9.10 7.23
C ALA A 118 4.75 7.78 7.55
N ALA A 119 4.90 6.91 6.55
CA ALA A 119 5.50 5.60 6.72
C ALA A 119 6.46 5.24 5.59
N LYS A 120 7.53 4.52 5.93
CA LYS A 120 8.39 3.80 5.00
C LYS A 120 8.20 2.30 5.21
N VAL A 121 7.84 1.58 4.16
CA VAL A 121 7.58 0.14 4.19
C VAL A 121 8.63 -0.57 3.35
N ILE A 122 9.33 -1.52 3.96
CA ILE A 122 10.27 -2.41 3.26
C ILE A 122 9.61 -3.78 3.14
N ILE A 123 9.39 -4.21 1.91
CA ILE A 123 8.76 -5.48 1.58
C ILE A 123 9.85 -6.43 1.11
N ALA A 124 9.92 -7.62 1.71
CA ALA A 124 10.68 -8.75 1.19
C ALA A 124 9.84 -9.50 0.15
N VAL A 125 10.51 -9.92 -0.91
CA VAL A 125 9.92 -10.77 -1.96
C VAL A 125 10.42 -12.19 -1.75
N ILE A 126 9.52 -13.11 -1.45
CA ILE A 126 9.84 -14.49 -1.11
C ILE A 126 9.05 -15.48 -1.96
N ASN A 127 9.55 -16.71 -2.07
CA ASN A 127 8.84 -17.80 -2.71
C ASN A 127 7.87 -18.50 -1.74
N GLY A 128 7.11 -19.47 -2.24
CA GLY A 128 6.15 -20.25 -1.44
C GLY A 128 6.79 -21.04 -0.29
N GLN A 129 8.10 -21.27 -0.33
CA GLN A 129 8.88 -21.89 0.74
C GLN A 129 9.48 -20.86 1.72
N GLY A 130 9.15 -19.58 1.58
CA GLY A 130 9.61 -18.50 2.45
C GLY A 130 11.05 -18.03 2.20
N ARG A 131 11.68 -18.43 1.08
CA ARG A 131 13.05 -18.01 0.74
C ARG A 131 13.04 -16.76 -0.13
N PRO A 132 14.02 -15.84 0.02
CA PRO A 132 14.12 -14.66 -0.84
C PRO A 132 14.15 -15.05 -2.32
N ARG A 133 13.32 -14.40 -3.13
CA ARG A 133 13.31 -14.55 -4.60
C ARG A 133 13.30 -13.20 -5.27
N ARG A 134 13.73 -13.16 -6.53
CA ARG A 134 13.68 -11.93 -7.33
C ARG A 134 12.24 -11.58 -7.72
N LEU A 135 11.88 -10.31 -7.61
CA LEU A 135 10.67 -9.72 -8.19
C LEU A 135 10.76 -9.80 -9.72
N PRO A 136 9.79 -10.42 -10.41
CA PRO A 136 9.79 -10.45 -11.87
C PRO A 136 9.89 -9.05 -12.48
N GLU A 137 10.72 -8.89 -13.49
CA GLU A 137 11.04 -7.58 -14.07
C GLU A 137 9.80 -6.88 -14.65
N ALA A 138 8.90 -7.64 -15.27
CA ALA A 138 7.62 -7.12 -15.76
C ALA A 138 6.74 -6.55 -14.64
N LEU A 139 6.77 -7.14 -13.45
CA LEU A 139 6.05 -6.64 -12.29
C LEU A 139 6.77 -5.44 -11.66
N ALA A 140 8.09 -5.50 -11.54
CA ALA A 140 8.89 -4.37 -11.08
C ALA A 140 8.64 -3.12 -11.94
N ALA A 141 8.59 -3.27 -13.26
CA ALA A 141 8.32 -2.19 -14.20
C ALA A 141 6.97 -1.52 -13.97
N LYS A 142 5.91 -2.27 -13.61
CA LYS A 142 4.59 -1.70 -13.29
C LYS A 142 4.64 -0.75 -12.09
N PHE A 143 5.37 -1.10 -11.05
CA PHE A 143 5.56 -0.26 -9.86
C PHE A 143 6.42 0.99 -10.12
N LEU A 144 7.33 0.93 -11.09
CA LEU A 144 8.21 2.03 -11.46
C LEU A 144 7.56 2.98 -12.48
N ALA A 145 6.77 2.46 -13.42
CA ALA A 145 6.10 3.24 -14.46
C ALA A 145 5.05 4.21 -13.89
N ALA A 146 4.41 3.85 -12.78
CA ALA A 146 3.51 4.72 -12.04
C ALA A 146 4.20 5.96 -11.42
N GLN A 147 5.52 6.11 -11.55
CA GLN A 147 6.28 7.31 -11.18
C GLN A 147 6.71 8.15 -12.39
N THR A 148 6.64 7.60 -13.62
CA THR A 148 7.23 8.21 -14.82
C THR A 148 6.24 9.05 -15.63
N ALA A 149 4.97 9.07 -15.25
CA ALA A 149 3.97 9.97 -15.85
C ALA A 149 4.16 11.46 -15.47
N ALA A 150 5.21 11.78 -14.72
CA ALA A 150 5.53 13.11 -14.20
C ALA A 150 6.86 13.70 -14.69
N ALA A 151 7.41 13.22 -15.81
CA ALA A 151 8.63 13.75 -16.43
C ALA A 151 8.36 14.38 -17.80
#